data_AF-A0A6L5BS36-F1
#
_entry.id   AF-A0A6L5BS36-F1
#
_cell.length_a   1.000
_cell.length_b   1.000
_cell.length_c   1.000
_cell.angle_alpha   90.00
_cell.angle_beta   90.00
_cell.angle_gamma   90.00
#
_symmetry.space_group_name_H-M   'P 1'
#
loop_
_entity.id
_entity.type
_entity.pdbx_description
1 polymer ?
#
loop_
_entity_poly.entity_id
_entity_poly.type
_entity_poly.pdbx_seq_one_letter_code
_entity_poly.pdbx_strand_id
1 'polypeptide(L)'
;MFKITPNPPNTDPVPYDASFDLDPKKMKVAADRALKIYLNPGATKAQIPPRRSGTIFTIDAAVDDEAWLVEVYESLSTACKIVNDLVELEEGPRRHTLLVLHRSLLMGEAAANRVLDNHKPL
;
A
#
# COMPACT_ATOMS: atom_id res chain seq x y z
N MET A 1 -11.01 56.53 3.60
CA MET A 1 -10.90 56.28 2.15
C MET A 1 -11.85 55.16 1.79
N PHE A 2 -12.95 55.46 1.11
CA PHE A 2 -13.89 54.44 0.62
C PHE A 2 -13.22 53.69 -0.54
N LYS A 3 -13.08 52.37 -0.41
CA LYS A 3 -12.82 51.54 -1.59
C LYS A 3 -14.13 51.49 -2.38
N ILE A 4 -14.20 52.20 -3.49
CA ILE A 4 -15.25 51.96 -4.48
C ILE A 4 -14.92 50.61 -5.10
N THR A 5 -15.49 49.55 -4.56
CA THR A 5 -15.44 48.23 -5.18
C THR A 5 -16.27 48.34 -6.46
N PRO A 6 -15.71 48.17 -7.66
CA PRO A 6 -16.51 48.14 -8.88
C PRO A 6 -17.47 46.96 -8.76
N ASN A 7 -18.76 47.17 -9.04
CA ASN A 7 -19.68 46.05 -9.15
C ASN A 7 -19.14 45.06 -10.20
N PRO A 8 -19.23 43.75 -9.96
CA PRO A 8 -18.82 42.77 -10.96
C PRO A 8 -19.60 43.01 -12.26
N PRO A 9 -18.96 42.82 -13.43
CA PRO A 9 -19.67 42.96 -14.70
C PRO A 9 -20.88 42.03 -14.69
N ASN A 10 -21.99 42.50 -15.26
CA ASN A 10 -23.18 41.67 -15.44
C ASN A 10 -22.79 40.52 -16.38
N THR A 11 -22.38 39.39 -15.81
CA THR A 11 -22.21 38.15 -16.55
C THR A 11 -23.59 37.79 -17.05
N ASP A 12 -23.80 37.89 -18.37
CA ASP A 12 -24.93 37.26 -19.03
C ASP A 12 -25.07 35.84 -18.48
N PRO A 13 -26.30 35.37 -18.21
CA PRO A 13 -26.50 34.05 -17.65
C PRO A 13 -25.73 33.04 -18.50
N VAL A 14 -24.85 32.28 -17.83
CA VAL A 14 -24.03 31.26 -18.47
C VAL A 14 -24.97 30.42 -19.34
N PRO A 15 -24.74 30.27 -20.66
CA PRO A 15 -25.67 29.60 -21.58
C PRO A 15 -25.98 28.13 -21.28
N TYR A 16 -25.47 27.62 -20.16
CA TYR A 16 -25.58 26.26 -19.71
C TYR A 16 -26.14 26.20 -18.28
N ASP A 17 -27.23 26.92 -18.02
CA ASP A 17 -28.16 26.47 -16.99
C ASP A 17 -28.94 25.29 -17.57
N ALA A 18 -28.35 24.09 -17.49
CA ALA A 18 -28.94 22.84 -17.96
C ALA A 18 -30.23 22.44 -17.20
N SER A 19 -30.79 23.33 -16.36
CA SER A 19 -32.06 23.13 -15.66
C SER A 19 -33.29 23.57 -16.45
N PHE A 20 -33.14 24.35 -17.53
CA PHE A 20 -34.25 24.76 -18.37
C PHE A 20 -34.44 23.77 -19.53
N ASP A 21 -35.58 23.08 -19.55
CA ASP A 21 -36.09 22.21 -20.62
C ASP A 21 -35.59 20.74 -20.69
N LEU A 22 -35.09 20.17 -19.59
CA LEU A 22 -34.92 18.71 -19.52
C LEU A 22 -36.25 18.04 -19.16
N ASP A 23 -36.81 17.26 -20.09
CA ASP A 23 -37.99 16.43 -19.84
C ASP A 23 -37.69 15.42 -18.70
N PRO A 24 -38.40 15.49 -17.56
CA PRO A 24 -38.13 14.62 -16.41
C PRO A 24 -38.29 13.13 -16.75
N LYS A 25 -39.10 12.78 -17.76
CA LYS A 25 -39.21 11.40 -18.24
C LYS A 25 -37.92 10.95 -18.93
N LYS A 26 -37.30 11.81 -19.72
CA LYS A 26 -36.01 11.52 -20.38
C LYS A 26 -34.89 11.39 -19.37
N MET A 27 -34.91 12.19 -18.31
CA MET A 27 -33.94 12.07 -17.20
C MET A 27 -34.07 10.73 -16.49
N LYS A 28 -35.31 10.30 -16.18
CA LYS A 28 -35.54 8.98 -15.56
C LYS A 28 -35.04 7.84 -16.45
N VAL A 29 -35.36 7.88 -17.75
CA VAL A 29 -34.88 6.86 -18.70
C VAL A 29 -33.36 6.85 -18.80
N ALA A 30 -32.72 8.02 -18.83
CA ALA A 30 -31.26 8.12 -18.86
C ALA A 30 -30.62 7.58 -17.57
N ALA A 31 -31.20 7.89 -16.41
CA ALA A 31 -30.78 7.38 -15.12
C ALA A 31 -30.94 5.85 -15.04
N ASP A 32 -32.10 5.31 -15.40
CA ASP A 32 -32.37 3.86 -15.40
C ASP A 32 -31.43 3.11 -16.35
N ARG A 33 -31.11 3.70 -17.51
CA ARG A 33 -30.12 3.16 -18.45
C ARG A 33 -28.72 3.14 -17.84
N ALA A 34 -28.30 4.22 -17.17
CA ALA A 34 -26.99 4.29 -16.53
C ALA A 34 -26.89 3.28 -15.38
N LEU A 35 -27.92 3.18 -14.53
CA LEU A 35 -28.01 2.19 -13.46
C LEU A 35 -27.92 0.76 -14.01
N LYS A 36 -28.62 0.47 -15.12
CA LYS A 36 -28.57 -0.84 -15.78
C LYS A 36 -27.21 -1.14 -16.43
N ILE A 37 -26.42 -0.15 -16.85
CA ILE A 37 -25.11 -0.39 -17.46
C ILE A 37 -24.04 -0.59 -16.38
N TYR A 38 -24.01 0.29 -15.38
CA TYR A 38 -22.92 0.33 -14.40
C TYR A 38 -23.20 -0.47 -13.13
N LEU A 39 -24.47 -0.63 -12.75
CA LEU A 39 -24.89 -1.25 -11.49
C LEU A 39 -25.74 -2.52 -11.70
N ASN A 40 -25.68 -3.15 -12.89
CA ASN A 40 -26.39 -4.39 -13.14
C ASN A 40 -25.94 -5.48 -12.15
N PRO A 41 -26.80 -5.93 -11.22
CA PRO A 41 -26.42 -6.95 -10.24
C PRO A 41 -26.20 -8.33 -10.88
N GLY A 42 -26.72 -8.54 -12.11
CA GLY A 42 -26.48 -9.74 -12.90
C GLY A 42 -25.34 -9.60 -13.92
N ALA A 43 -24.68 -8.45 -14.02
CA ALA A 43 -23.46 -8.35 -14.81
C ALA A 43 -22.38 -9.16 -14.09
N THR A 44 -21.85 -10.17 -14.79
CA THR A 44 -20.66 -10.89 -14.36
C THR A 44 -19.58 -9.83 -14.22
N LYS A 45 -19.20 -9.48 -12.97
CA LYS A 45 -18.06 -8.60 -12.72
C LYS A 45 -16.92 -9.19 -13.55
N ALA A 46 -16.42 -8.45 -14.54
CA ALA A 46 -15.25 -8.86 -15.29
C ALA A 46 -14.20 -9.22 -14.24
N GLN A 47 -13.83 -10.50 -14.18
CA GLN A 47 -12.89 -10.98 -13.17
C GLN A 47 -11.64 -10.10 -13.31
N ILE A 48 -11.35 -9.32 -12.27
CA ILE A 48 -10.06 -8.65 -12.17
C ILE A 48 -9.05 -9.80 -12.26
N PRO A 49 -8.19 -9.82 -13.30
CA PRO A 49 -7.25 -10.93 -13.43
C PRO A 49 -6.42 -11.01 -12.15
N PRO A 50 -6.22 -12.22 -11.60
CA PRO A 50 -5.45 -12.38 -10.38
C PRO A 50 -4.09 -11.70 -10.55
N ARG A 51 -3.68 -10.97 -9.52
CA ARG A 51 -2.42 -10.22 -9.52
C ARG A 51 -1.29 -11.22 -9.83
N ARG A 52 -0.55 -11.00 -10.92
CA ARG A 52 0.66 -11.79 -11.20
C ARG A 52 1.68 -11.45 -10.12
N SER A 53 2.05 -12.42 -9.29
CA SER A 53 3.18 -12.30 -8.39
C SER A 53 4.46 -12.25 -9.23
N GLY A 54 4.99 -11.04 -9.43
CA GLY A 54 6.33 -10.85 -9.98
C GLY A 54 7.36 -11.02 -8.88
N THR A 55 8.41 -11.79 -9.14
CA THR A 55 9.57 -11.87 -8.24
C THR A 55 10.46 -10.65 -8.51
N ILE A 56 10.67 -9.80 -7.50
CA ILE A 56 11.52 -8.59 -7.63
C ILE A 56 12.99 -8.92 -7.32
N PHE A 57 13.23 -9.93 -6.47
CA PHE A 57 14.56 -10.36 -6.06
C PHE A 57 14.65 -11.89 -6.01
N THR A 58 15.81 -12.43 -6.39
CA THR A 58 16.14 -13.86 -6.33
C THR A 58 17.54 -14.03 -5.77
N ILE A 59 17.76 -15.11 -5.04
CA ILE A 59 19.11 -15.55 -4.64
C ILE A 59 19.67 -16.34 -5.82
N ASP A 60 20.89 -16.02 -6.25
CA ASP A 60 21.55 -16.73 -7.36
C ASP A 60 21.89 -18.16 -6.92
N ALA A 61 21.61 -19.14 -7.78
CA ALA A 61 21.89 -20.55 -7.51
C ALA A 61 23.39 -20.89 -7.43
N ALA A 62 24.26 -19.97 -7.86
CA ALA A 62 25.71 -20.08 -7.72
C ALA A 62 26.23 -19.65 -6.34
N VAL A 63 25.39 -19.02 -5.50
CA VAL A 63 25.78 -18.60 -4.15
C VAL A 63 25.83 -19.84 -3.24
N ASP A 64 26.95 -19.98 -2.54
CA ASP A 64 27.15 -21.02 -1.53
C ASP A 64 26.22 -20.81 -0.32
N ASP A 65 25.77 -21.90 0.26
CA ASP A 65 24.91 -21.93 1.44
C ASP A 65 25.58 -21.20 2.62
N GLU A 66 26.90 -21.34 2.82
CA GLU A 66 27.63 -20.62 3.86
C GLU A 66 27.56 -19.11 3.63
N ALA A 67 27.91 -18.65 2.42
CA ALA A 67 27.91 -17.23 2.08
C ALA A 67 26.51 -16.61 2.21
N TRP A 68 25.47 -17.34 1.77
CA TRP A 68 24.09 -16.92 1.94
C TRP A 68 23.68 -16.85 3.42
N LEU A 69 24.04 -17.86 4.23
CA LEU A 69 23.70 -17.88 5.65
C LEU A 69 24.41 -16.77 6.43
N VAL A 70 25.65 -16.41 6.07
CA VAL A 70 26.36 -15.25 6.64
C VAL A 70 25.61 -13.96 6.32
N GLU A 71 25.19 -13.76 5.06
CA GLU A 71 24.42 -12.58 4.67
C GLU A 71 23.08 -12.50 5.42
N VAL A 72 22.40 -13.64 5.61
CA VAL A 72 21.17 -13.72 6.40
C VAL A 72 21.43 -13.35 7.87
N TYR A 73 22.49 -13.88 8.47
CA TYR A 73 22.87 -13.55 9.84
C TYR A 73 23.15 -12.05 10.01
N GLU A 74 23.95 -11.46 9.12
CA GLU A 74 24.29 -10.04 9.14
C GLU A 74 23.06 -9.15 8.92
N SER A 75 22.17 -9.52 7.99
CA SER A 75 20.91 -8.80 7.73
C SER A 75 19.99 -8.82 8.96
N LEU A 76 19.84 -9.97 9.62
CA LEU A 76 19.03 -10.11 10.82
C LEU A 76 19.64 -9.35 12.01
N SER A 77 20.96 -9.44 12.20
CA SER A 77 21.66 -8.71 13.26
C SER A 77 21.53 -7.20 13.07
N THR A 78 21.62 -6.73 11.83
CA THR A 78 21.40 -5.32 11.48
C THR A 78 19.96 -4.89 11.76
N ALA A 79 18.98 -5.72 11.40
CA ALA A 79 17.57 -5.45 11.71
C ALA A 79 17.31 -5.41 13.22
N CYS A 80 17.91 -6.31 14.00
CA CYS A 80 17.85 -6.30 15.46
C CYS A 80 18.35 -4.97 16.06
N LYS A 81 19.48 -4.44 15.55
CA LYS A 81 20.04 -3.14 15.98
C LYS A 81 19.08 -1.99 15.68
N ILE A 82 18.56 -1.93 14.44
CA ILE A 82 17.58 -0.89 14.04
C ILE A 82 16.33 -0.95 14.92
N VAL A 83 15.80 -2.15 15.18
CA VAL A 83 14.62 -2.29 16.04
C VAL A 83 14.91 -1.86 17.47
N ASN A 84 16.09 -2.16 18.01
CA ASN A 84 16.52 -1.66 19.32
C ASN A 84 16.57 -0.14 19.37
N ASP A 85 17.16 0.51 18.37
CA ASP A 85 17.21 1.97 18.27
C ASP A 85 15.78 2.55 18.26
N LEU A 86 14.83 1.90 17.57
CA LEU A 86 13.43 2.30 17.58
C LEU A 86 12.72 2.05 18.91
N VAL A 87 13.07 1.00 19.65
CA VAL A 87 12.51 0.70 20.98
C VAL A 87 12.83 1.82 21.96
N GLU A 88 14.03 2.42 21.88
CA GLU A 88 14.46 3.53 22.73
C GLU A 88 13.68 4.82 22.47
N LEU A 89 13.19 5.01 21.23
CA LEU A 89 12.40 6.18 20.84
C LEU A 89 10.92 6.08 21.21
N GLU A 90 10.47 4.92 21.70
CA GLU A 90 9.05 4.60 21.83
C GLU A 90 8.63 4.25 23.25
N GLU A 91 7.37 4.52 23.57
CA GLU A 91 6.78 4.23 24.88
C GLU A 91 5.48 3.42 24.77
N GLY A 92 5.04 2.89 25.92
CA GLY A 92 3.75 2.20 26.04
C GLY A 92 3.57 1.01 25.07
N PRO A 93 2.38 0.85 24.46
CA PRO A 93 2.06 -0.29 23.60
C PRO A 93 2.93 -0.42 22.34
N ARG A 94 3.41 0.70 21.78
CA ARG A 94 4.25 0.69 20.57
C ARG A 94 5.64 0.11 20.86
N ARG A 95 6.23 0.50 21.99
CA ARG A 95 7.48 -0.11 22.50
C ARG A 95 7.32 -1.63 22.68
N HIS A 96 6.21 -2.08 23.25
CA HIS A 96 5.96 -3.51 23.41
C HIS A 96 5.88 -4.24 22.06
N THR A 97 5.23 -3.65 21.06
CA THR A 97 5.15 -4.21 19.71
C THR A 97 6.54 -4.34 19.08
N LEU A 98 7.39 -3.33 19.22
CA LEU A 98 8.77 -3.37 18.74
C LEU A 98 9.62 -4.42 19.47
N LEU A 99 9.45 -4.58 20.78
CA LEU A 99 10.14 -5.64 21.54
C LEU A 99 9.73 -7.04 21.09
N VAL A 100 8.46 -7.25 20.72
CA VAL A 100 7.99 -8.53 20.14
C VAL A 100 8.60 -8.76 18.76
N LEU A 101 8.67 -7.73 17.91
CA LEU A 101 9.36 -7.81 16.62
C LEU A 101 10.84 -8.14 16.80
N HIS A 102 11.53 -7.44 17.70
CA HIS A 102 12.93 -7.71 18.06
C HIS A 102 13.11 -9.18 18.41
N ARG A 103 12.27 -9.70 19.32
CA ARG A 103 12.34 -11.09 19.76
C ARG A 103 12.22 -12.08 18.59
N SER A 104 11.36 -11.78 17.61
CA SER A 104 11.22 -12.61 16.40
C SER A 104 12.49 -12.61 15.54
N LEU A 105 13.11 -11.44 15.35
CA LEU A 105 14.35 -11.32 14.58
C LEU A 105 15.51 -12.03 15.28
N LEU A 106 15.64 -11.84 16.59
CA LEU A 106 16.69 -12.46 17.40
C LEU A 106 16.63 -14.01 17.35
N MET A 107 15.43 -14.58 17.31
CA MET A 107 15.27 -16.04 17.12
C MET A 107 15.77 -16.49 15.75
N GLY A 108 15.51 -15.71 14.70
CA GLY A 108 16.04 -15.97 13.36
C GLY A 108 17.56 -15.86 13.30
N GLU A 109 18.12 -14.80 13.90
CA GLU A 109 19.57 -14.57 13.99
C GLU A 109 20.27 -15.74 14.70
N ALA A 110 19.76 -16.16 15.86
CA ALA A 110 20.30 -17.30 16.60
C ALA A 110 20.17 -18.63 15.83
N ALA A 111 19.08 -18.81 15.06
CA ALA A 111 18.92 -19.98 14.21
C ALA A 111 19.92 -19.97 13.06
N ALA A 112 20.10 -18.84 12.37
CA ALA A 112 21.09 -18.70 11.30
C ALA A 112 22.51 -18.95 11.81
N ASN A 113 22.88 -18.35 12.95
CA ASN A 113 24.18 -18.59 13.58
C ASN A 113 24.39 -20.07 13.91
N ARG A 114 23.36 -20.73 14.47
CA ARG A 114 23.44 -22.17 14.76
C ARG A 114 23.59 -23.00 13.49
N VAL A 115 22.94 -22.65 12.39
CA VAL A 115 23.11 -23.37 11.12
C VAL A 115 24.52 -23.17 10.58
N LEU A 116 25.06 -21.95 10.63
CA LEU A 116 26.46 -21.66 10.28
C LEU A 116 27.45 -22.48 11.13
N ASP A 117 27.27 -22.50 12.46
CA ASP A 117 28.13 -23.27 13.37
C ASP A 117 28.15 -24.77 13.06
N ASN A 118 27.04 -25.30 12.50
CA ASN A 118 26.91 -26.70 12.13
C ASN A 118 27.19 -26.98 10.65
N HIS A 119 27.37 -25.93 9.84
CA HIS A 119 27.66 -26.06 8.42
C HIS A 119 29.03 -26.72 8.26
N LYS A 120 29.09 -27.74 7.42
CA LYS A 120 30.35 -28.41 7.07
C LYS A 120 30.60 -28.13 5.60
N PRO A 121 31.67 -27.41 5.23
CA PRO A 121 31.98 -27.18 3.84
C PRO A 121 32.17 -28.52 3.13
N LEU A 122 31.62 -28.61 1.91
CA LEU A 122 31.67 -29.80 1.05
C LEU A 122 33.09 -30.09 0.54
#